data_AF-A0A261W9D9-F1
#
_entry.id   AF-A0A261W9D9-F1
#
_cell.length_a   1.000
_cell.length_b   1.000
_cell.length_c   1.000
_cell.angle_alpha   90.00
_cell.angle_beta   90.00
_cell.angle_gamma   90.00
#
_symmetry.space_group_name_H-M   'P 1'
#
loop_
_entity.id
_entity.type
_entity.pdbx_description
1 polymer ?
#
loop_
_entity_poly.entity_id
_entity_poly.type
_entity_poly.pdbx_seq_one_letter_code
_entity_poly.pdbx_strand_id
1 'polypeptide(L)'
;MSASASHHQKSVLVDYELPSAVGFVMGHNSLDEYWDTDQHSALNREEGNKPEPYLGARGQTPRQDISCMLSGPILHDVHQNFAIAWRKETGEDLLACRDCDPSSKRLQFQSGTRLMMQLLRTQAQVGQPKTNRKHKDDVGDYEAPVRDIQSGYMVAANNVTQFIYIENQYFRWPPLADHIKTLAGKYFKAGRKEPLYLFVITNDTKDGVGMGTAKTQEMLASLGR
;
A
#
# COMPACT_ATOMS: atom_id res chain seq x y z
N MET A 1 17.34 -18.02 -7.44
CA MET A 1 16.07 -18.24 -6.71
C MET A 1 14.92 -17.66 -7.53
N SER A 2 13.88 -18.44 -7.77
CA SER A 2 12.64 -17.95 -8.39
C SER A 2 11.97 -16.96 -7.43
N ALA A 3 11.70 -15.74 -7.88
CA ALA A 3 10.91 -14.79 -7.10
C ALA A 3 9.46 -15.30 -7.02
N SER A 4 8.97 -15.60 -5.83
CA SER A 4 7.55 -15.90 -5.58
C SER A 4 6.82 -14.63 -5.14
N ALA A 5 5.57 -14.48 -5.60
CA ALA A 5 4.70 -13.43 -5.09
C ALA A 5 4.19 -13.79 -3.68
N SER A 6 3.94 -12.78 -2.86
CA SER A 6 3.35 -12.94 -1.53
C SER A 6 2.10 -12.06 -1.38
N HIS A 7 1.21 -12.45 -0.45
CA HIS A 7 0.16 -11.56 0.01
C HIS A 7 0.77 -10.49 0.92
N HIS A 8 0.93 -9.27 0.40
CA HIS A 8 1.62 -8.19 1.10
C HIS A 8 0.69 -7.20 1.81
N GLN A 9 -0.63 -7.34 1.66
CA GLN A 9 -1.60 -6.48 2.32
C GLN A 9 -1.50 -6.62 3.86
N LYS A 10 -1.57 -5.49 4.57
CA LYS A 10 -1.73 -5.46 6.03
C LYS A 10 -2.93 -4.59 6.35
N SER A 11 -3.97 -5.21 6.87
CA SER A 11 -5.19 -4.52 7.26
C SER A 11 -5.81 -5.17 8.47
N VAL A 12 -6.43 -4.37 9.32
CA VAL A 12 -7.19 -4.83 10.48
C VAL A 12 -8.57 -4.20 10.41
N LEU A 13 -9.59 -4.95 10.79
CA LEU A 13 -10.96 -4.47 10.89
C LEU A 13 -11.52 -4.94 12.22
N VAL A 14 -12.01 -4.00 13.02
CA VAL A 14 -12.48 -4.23 14.39
C VAL A 14 -13.96 -3.87 14.46
N ASP A 15 -14.74 -4.71 15.13
CA ASP A 15 -16.16 -4.48 15.43
C ASP A 15 -17.01 -4.06 14.21
N TYR A 16 -16.73 -4.61 13.02
CA TYR A 16 -17.34 -4.20 11.75
C TYR A 16 -18.87 -4.16 11.76
N GLU A 17 -19.50 -5.02 12.55
CA GLU A 17 -20.97 -5.11 12.65
C GLU A 17 -21.59 -4.08 13.59
N LEU A 18 -20.77 -3.34 14.35
CA LEU A 18 -21.18 -2.39 15.38
C LEU A 18 -20.93 -0.93 14.94
N PRO A 19 -21.66 0.04 15.51
CA PRO A 19 -21.40 1.46 15.27
C PRO A 19 -20.01 1.96 15.67
N SER A 20 -19.25 1.19 16.46
CA SER A 20 -17.88 1.49 16.87
C SER A 20 -16.82 1.02 15.87
N ALA A 21 -17.22 0.50 14.70
CA ALA A 21 -16.31 -0.07 13.72
C ALA A 21 -15.16 0.87 13.34
N VAL A 22 -13.94 0.32 13.35
CA VAL A 22 -12.73 0.97 12.86
C VAL A 22 -11.92 -0.01 12.03
N GLY A 23 -11.18 0.53 11.06
CA GLY A 23 -10.29 -0.25 10.21
C GLY A 23 -8.91 0.38 10.14
N PHE A 24 -7.95 -0.40 9.69
CA PHE A 24 -6.57 0.04 9.49
C PHE A 24 -6.07 -0.49 8.16
N VAL A 25 -5.36 0.35 7.42
CA VAL A 25 -4.51 -0.06 6.29
C VAL A 25 -3.11 0.40 6.61
N MET A 26 -2.16 -0.52 6.55
CA MET A 26 -0.86 -0.35 7.20
C MET A 26 0.30 -0.66 6.27
N GLY A 27 1.40 0.08 6.41
CA GLY A 27 2.68 -0.28 5.79
C GLY A 27 3.47 -1.31 6.62
N HIS A 28 3.34 -1.27 7.94
CA HIS A 28 4.06 -2.15 8.86
C HIS A 28 3.32 -3.47 9.16
N ASN A 29 4.09 -4.51 9.53
CA ASN A 29 3.53 -5.74 10.07
C ASN A 29 3.26 -5.61 11.58
N SER A 30 2.46 -6.51 12.14
CA SER A 30 2.18 -6.60 13.59
C SER A 30 3.22 -7.48 14.30
N LEU A 31 4.51 -7.15 14.15
CA LEU A 31 5.63 -7.81 14.82
C LEU A 31 6.42 -6.78 15.65
N ASP A 32 7.06 -7.23 16.72
CA ASP A 32 7.85 -6.40 17.64
C ASP A 32 8.95 -5.60 16.92
N GLU A 33 9.55 -6.21 15.89
CA GLU A 33 10.54 -5.61 15.00
C GLU A 33 10.06 -4.30 14.34
N TYR A 34 8.74 -4.09 14.18
CA TYR A 34 8.15 -2.91 13.53
C TYR A 34 7.73 -1.80 14.49
N TRP A 35 7.85 -2.00 15.81
CA TRP A 35 7.58 -0.94 16.76
C TRP A 35 8.74 0.05 16.78
N ASP A 36 8.44 1.33 16.59
CA ASP A 36 9.39 2.43 16.73
C ASP A 36 8.68 3.73 17.15
N THR A 37 9.46 4.76 17.41
CA THR A 37 8.98 6.13 17.66
C THR A 37 9.71 7.12 16.77
N ASP A 38 9.20 8.36 16.69
CA ASP A 38 9.82 9.47 15.94
C ASP A 38 11.27 9.78 16.38
N GLN A 39 11.70 9.30 17.55
CA GLN A 39 13.09 9.45 17.98
C GLN A 39 14.06 8.54 17.20
N HIS A 40 13.56 7.45 16.59
CA HIS A 40 14.35 6.49 15.83
C HIS A 40 15.67 6.10 16.49
N SER A 41 15.63 5.84 17.80
CA SER A 41 16.84 5.60 18.59
C SER A 41 17.56 4.34 18.10
N ALA A 42 18.86 4.44 17.83
CA ALA A 42 19.72 3.31 17.51
C ALA A 42 20.26 2.59 18.77
N LEU A 43 19.94 3.08 19.98
CA LEU A 43 20.41 2.50 21.24
C LEU A 43 19.57 1.27 21.62
N ASN A 44 20.17 0.34 22.37
CA ASN A 44 19.50 -0.84 22.93
C ASN A 44 18.86 -1.75 21.86
N ARG A 45 19.52 -1.90 20.71
CA ARG A 45 19.06 -2.72 19.57
C ARG A 45 19.80 -4.05 19.45
N GLU A 46 20.90 -4.24 20.20
CA GLU A 46 21.71 -5.46 20.19
C GLU A 46 21.15 -6.52 21.15
N GLU A 47 21.36 -7.80 20.81
CA GLU A 47 20.94 -8.92 21.64
C GLU A 47 21.55 -8.83 23.05
N GLY A 48 20.73 -9.06 24.08
CA GLY A 48 21.10 -8.85 25.50
C GLY A 48 20.85 -7.44 26.03
N ASN A 49 20.78 -6.42 25.16
CA ASN A 49 20.48 -5.04 25.54
C ASN A 49 19.09 -4.56 25.05
N LYS A 50 18.38 -5.38 24.27
CA LYS A 50 17.03 -5.06 23.79
C LYS A 50 16.04 -4.88 24.93
N PRO A 51 15.16 -3.86 24.88
CA PRO A 51 14.06 -3.76 25.83
C PRO A 51 13.09 -4.94 25.64
N GLU A 52 12.38 -5.33 26.70
CA GLU A 52 11.29 -6.31 26.62
C GLU A 52 10.24 -5.91 25.56
N PRO A 53 9.50 -6.86 24.96
CA PRO A 53 8.61 -6.57 23.83
C PRO A 53 7.55 -5.49 24.09
N TYR A 54 7.19 -5.26 25.35
CA TYR A 54 6.20 -4.27 25.78
C TYR A 54 6.82 -2.95 26.27
N LEU A 55 8.15 -2.83 26.29
CA LEU A 55 8.88 -1.67 26.83
C LEU A 55 9.40 -0.72 25.74
N GLY A 56 9.22 -1.04 24.46
CA GLY A 56 9.49 -0.14 23.35
C GLY A 56 10.28 -0.77 22.20
N ALA A 57 11.05 0.06 21.50
CA ALA A 57 11.61 -0.29 20.19
C ALA A 57 12.73 -1.31 20.36
N ARG A 58 12.57 -2.47 19.72
CA ARG A 58 13.51 -3.59 19.81
C ARG A 58 13.89 -4.21 18.48
N GLY A 59 13.39 -3.65 17.37
CA GLY A 59 13.83 -4.05 16.04
C GLY A 59 15.32 -3.84 15.84
N GLN A 60 15.98 -4.57 14.96
CA GLN A 60 17.44 -4.47 14.76
C GLN A 60 17.92 -3.08 14.34
N THR A 61 17.07 -2.36 13.61
CA THR A 61 17.32 -0.98 13.17
C THR A 61 16.07 -0.13 13.43
N PRO A 62 16.19 1.20 13.53
CA PRO A 62 15.04 2.08 13.50
C PRO A 62 14.21 1.87 12.23
N ARG A 63 12.90 2.06 12.33
CA ARG A 63 11.94 1.87 11.24
C ARG A 63 11.01 3.06 11.13
N GLN A 64 11.00 3.66 9.95
CA GLN A 64 10.02 4.63 9.51
C GLN A 64 8.94 3.90 8.72
N ASP A 65 7.67 4.08 9.08
CA ASP A 65 6.54 3.51 8.36
C ASP A 65 5.29 4.37 8.53
N ILE A 66 4.30 4.19 7.66
CA ILE A 66 3.06 4.98 7.63
C ILE A 66 1.86 4.03 7.59
N SER A 67 0.88 4.30 8.46
CA SER A 67 -0.39 3.59 8.54
C SER A 67 -1.55 4.59 8.68
N CYS A 68 -2.75 4.19 8.29
CA CYS A 68 -3.95 4.99 8.51
C CYS A 68 -5.01 4.20 9.27
N MET A 69 -5.69 4.91 10.19
CA MET A 69 -6.94 4.46 10.79
C MET A 69 -8.10 5.00 9.97
N LEU A 70 -9.09 4.16 9.73
CA LEU A 70 -10.25 4.40 8.89
C LEU A 70 -11.53 4.27 9.71
N SER A 71 -12.52 5.09 9.38
CA SER A 71 -13.89 4.94 9.88
C SER A 71 -14.89 5.38 8.81
N GLY A 72 -16.16 5.01 8.99
CA GLY A 72 -17.22 5.34 8.06
C GLY A 72 -17.35 4.35 6.89
N PRO A 73 -18.07 4.73 5.82
CA PRO A 73 -18.46 3.81 4.75
C PRO A 73 -17.30 3.09 4.04
N ILE A 74 -16.09 3.67 4.04
CA ILE A 74 -14.88 3.04 3.44
C ILE A 74 -14.55 1.68 4.06
N LEU A 75 -15.01 1.42 5.30
CA LEU A 75 -14.82 0.12 5.96
C LEU A 75 -15.55 -1.02 5.23
N HIS A 76 -16.60 -0.71 4.47
CA HIS A 76 -17.27 -1.68 3.61
C HIS A 76 -16.30 -2.24 2.56
N ASP A 77 -15.55 -1.38 1.88
CA ASP A 77 -14.60 -1.80 0.84
C ASP A 77 -13.44 -2.62 1.45
N VAL A 78 -12.97 -2.24 2.64
CA VAL A 78 -11.94 -2.98 3.38
C VAL A 78 -12.45 -4.37 3.76
N HIS A 79 -13.69 -4.46 4.24
CA HIS A 79 -14.35 -5.73 4.55
C HIS A 79 -14.52 -6.58 3.29
N GLN A 80 -15.04 -6.02 2.19
CA GLN A 80 -15.21 -6.73 0.94
C GLN A 80 -13.89 -7.33 0.45
N ASN A 81 -12.80 -6.55 0.47
CA ASN A 81 -11.48 -7.05 0.10
C ASN A 81 -11.04 -8.27 0.94
N PHE A 82 -11.27 -8.21 2.26
CA PHE A 82 -10.97 -9.33 3.16
C PHE A 82 -11.89 -10.54 2.91
N ALA A 83 -13.20 -10.33 2.87
CA ALA A 83 -14.19 -11.39 2.79
C ALA A 83 -14.15 -12.14 1.46
N ILE A 84 -13.84 -11.46 0.35
CA ILE A 84 -13.59 -12.11 -0.96
C ILE A 84 -12.38 -13.04 -0.86
N ALA A 85 -11.27 -12.56 -0.29
CA ALA A 85 -10.07 -13.37 -0.11
C ALA A 85 -10.33 -14.54 0.86
N TRP A 86 -11.04 -14.29 1.97
CA TRP A 86 -11.43 -15.33 2.93
C TRP A 86 -12.24 -16.43 2.29
N ARG A 87 -13.34 -16.08 1.61
CA ARG A 87 -14.20 -17.05 0.92
C ARG A 87 -13.42 -17.89 -0.09
N LYS A 88 -12.48 -17.27 -0.81
CA LYS A 88 -11.62 -18.00 -1.77
C LYS A 88 -10.76 -19.06 -1.08
N GLU A 89 -10.16 -18.73 0.06
CA GLU A 89 -9.21 -19.62 0.74
C GLU A 89 -9.88 -20.63 1.68
N THR A 90 -11.02 -20.30 2.28
CA THR A 90 -11.69 -21.13 3.30
C THR A 90 -13.02 -21.73 2.84
N GLY A 91 -13.64 -21.15 1.80
CA GLY A 91 -15.01 -21.47 1.37
C GLY A 91 -16.11 -20.79 2.20
N GLU A 92 -15.78 -20.14 3.31
CA GLU A 92 -16.76 -19.48 4.17
C GLU A 92 -17.23 -18.14 3.59
N ASP A 93 -18.55 -17.94 3.55
CA ASP A 93 -19.15 -16.74 2.99
C ASP A 93 -19.36 -15.62 4.03
N LEU A 94 -18.29 -14.91 4.36
CA LEU A 94 -18.38 -13.74 5.24
C LEU A 94 -19.13 -12.54 4.63
N LEU A 95 -19.23 -12.46 3.29
CA LEU A 95 -19.97 -11.38 2.63
C LEU A 95 -21.47 -11.52 2.91
N ALA A 96 -22.00 -12.74 2.86
CA ALA A 96 -23.40 -13.00 3.18
C ALA A 96 -23.66 -12.90 4.69
N CYS A 97 -22.74 -13.40 5.53
CA CYS A 97 -22.91 -13.40 6.98
C CYS A 97 -22.86 -12.00 7.60
N ARG A 98 -22.04 -11.10 7.05
CA ARG A 98 -21.74 -9.79 7.64
C ARG A 98 -22.24 -8.62 6.82
N ASP A 99 -23.07 -8.88 5.81
CA ASP A 99 -23.53 -7.91 4.82
C ASP A 99 -23.91 -6.58 5.52
N CYS A 100 -23.20 -5.53 5.13
CA CYS A 100 -23.47 -4.21 5.63
C CYS A 100 -23.62 -3.29 4.43
N ASP A 101 -24.84 -2.85 4.19
CA ASP A 101 -25.12 -1.72 3.33
C ASP A 101 -24.15 -0.57 3.67
N PRO A 102 -23.32 -0.07 2.74
CA PRO A 102 -22.39 1.02 3.01
C PRO A 102 -23.12 2.33 3.40
N SER A 103 -24.41 2.45 3.11
CA SER A 103 -25.28 3.54 3.56
C SER A 103 -25.91 3.31 4.94
N SER A 104 -25.65 2.15 5.55
CA SER A 104 -26.09 1.79 6.90
C SER A 104 -25.60 2.79 7.94
N LYS A 105 -26.48 3.14 8.88
CA LYS A 105 -26.12 3.91 10.08
C LYS A 105 -25.09 3.22 10.98
N ARG A 106 -24.64 2.01 10.66
CA ARG A 106 -23.57 1.28 11.38
C ARG A 106 -22.18 1.83 11.05
N LEU A 107 -21.89 2.10 9.78
CA LEU A 107 -20.56 2.59 9.37
C LEU A 107 -20.49 4.12 9.50
N GLN A 108 -20.42 4.60 10.73
CA GLN A 108 -20.30 6.04 11.00
C GLN A 108 -18.85 6.47 11.09
N PHE A 109 -18.61 7.71 10.67
CA PHE A 109 -17.37 8.42 10.94
C PHE A 109 -17.19 8.54 12.46
N GLN A 110 -16.06 8.07 12.98
CA GLN A 110 -15.76 8.10 14.41
C GLN A 110 -15.03 9.39 14.81
N SER A 111 -13.86 9.63 14.22
CA SER A 111 -12.97 10.74 14.58
C SER A 111 -11.96 11.05 13.47
N GLY A 112 -11.26 12.18 13.58
CA GLY A 112 -10.22 12.62 12.64
C GLY A 112 -10.69 13.62 11.58
N THR A 113 -10.08 13.57 10.40
CA THR A 113 -10.40 14.46 9.28
C THR A 113 -11.37 13.76 8.33
N ARG A 114 -12.48 14.41 7.99
CA ARG A 114 -13.41 13.90 6.98
C ARG A 114 -12.80 14.06 5.60
N LEU A 115 -12.61 12.95 4.90
CA LEU A 115 -12.02 12.90 3.57
C LEU A 115 -12.94 12.09 2.65
N MET A 116 -12.95 12.43 1.36
CA MET A 116 -13.42 11.52 0.33
C MET A 116 -12.32 10.47 0.11
N MET A 117 -12.66 9.19 0.25
CA MET A 117 -11.69 8.10 0.20
C MET A 117 -12.11 7.07 -0.84
N GLN A 118 -11.12 6.42 -1.45
CA GLN A 118 -11.29 5.29 -2.34
C GLN A 118 -10.26 4.23 -1.96
N LEU A 119 -10.70 2.98 -1.78
CA LEU A 119 -9.79 1.87 -1.58
C LEU A 119 -9.21 1.42 -2.93
N LEU A 120 -7.89 1.25 -3.00
CA LEU A 120 -7.19 0.75 -4.19
C LEU A 120 -6.46 -0.54 -3.85
N ARG A 121 -6.42 -1.48 -4.79
CA ARG A 121 -5.76 -2.79 -4.59
C ARG A 121 -4.91 -3.21 -5.79
N THR A 122 -3.98 -4.13 -5.52
CA THR A 122 -3.28 -4.89 -6.57
C THR A 122 -3.47 -6.36 -6.27
N GLN A 123 -4.12 -7.09 -7.18
CA GLN A 123 -4.42 -8.51 -7.02
C GLN A 123 -4.27 -9.22 -8.37
N ALA A 124 -3.03 -9.61 -8.69
CA ALA A 124 -2.70 -10.29 -9.95
C ALA A 124 -3.23 -11.73 -10.03
N GLN A 125 -3.62 -12.31 -8.89
CA GLN A 125 -4.24 -13.63 -8.78
C GLN A 125 -5.70 -13.64 -9.21
N VAL A 126 -6.36 -12.48 -9.24
CA VAL A 126 -7.66 -12.31 -9.88
C VAL A 126 -7.39 -12.47 -11.37
N GLY A 127 -7.85 -13.57 -11.97
CA GLY A 127 -7.58 -13.92 -13.37
C GLY A 127 -6.55 -15.01 -13.64
N GLN A 128 -5.91 -15.59 -12.61
CA GLN A 128 -5.10 -16.79 -12.84
C GLN A 128 -5.94 -18.07 -12.77
N PRO A 129 -5.65 -19.10 -13.61
CA PRO A 129 -6.36 -20.36 -13.54
C PRO A 129 -6.22 -21.01 -12.16
N LYS A 130 -7.34 -21.54 -11.64
CA LYS A 130 -7.37 -22.24 -10.33
C LYS A 130 -6.53 -23.53 -10.32
N THR A 131 -6.04 -23.99 -11.47
CA THR A 131 -5.23 -25.21 -11.58
C THR A 131 -4.09 -25.02 -12.59
N ASN A 132 -3.00 -25.77 -12.44
CA ASN A 132 -1.92 -25.86 -13.44
C ASN A 132 -2.36 -26.61 -14.73
N ARG A 133 -3.64 -26.97 -14.90
CA ARG A 133 -4.12 -27.69 -16.09
C ARG A 133 -4.48 -26.70 -17.20
N LYS A 134 -3.69 -26.72 -18.27
CA LYS A 134 -4.02 -26.12 -19.57
C LYS A 134 -5.05 -27.00 -20.30
N HIS A 135 -6.32 -27.01 -19.89
CA HIS A 135 -7.36 -27.52 -20.80
C HIS A 135 -7.92 -26.35 -21.61
N LYS A 136 -7.99 -26.55 -22.93
CA LYS A 136 -8.31 -25.52 -23.92
C LYS A 136 -9.79 -25.09 -23.89
N ASP A 137 -10.60 -25.81 -23.12
CA ASP A 137 -12.06 -25.74 -23.13
C ASP A 137 -12.64 -25.20 -21.81
N ASP A 138 -11.78 -24.90 -20.82
CA ASP A 138 -12.19 -24.19 -19.59
C ASP A 138 -12.32 -22.69 -19.89
N VAL A 139 -13.49 -22.29 -20.37
CA VAL A 139 -13.92 -20.89 -20.39
C VAL A 139 -14.32 -20.49 -18.96
N GLY A 140 -13.34 -20.47 -18.06
CA GLY A 140 -13.53 -19.84 -16.75
C GLY A 140 -13.70 -18.34 -16.94
N ASP A 141 -14.68 -17.72 -16.28
CA ASP A 141 -14.74 -16.27 -16.11
C ASP A 141 -13.46 -15.82 -15.37
N TYR A 142 -12.42 -15.51 -16.13
CA TYR A 142 -11.20 -14.93 -15.58
C TYR A 142 -11.46 -13.44 -15.36
N GLU A 143 -11.67 -13.03 -14.11
CA GLU A 143 -11.64 -11.62 -13.80
C GLU A 143 -10.25 -11.04 -14.12
N ALA A 144 -10.19 -9.86 -14.74
CA ALA A 144 -8.91 -9.25 -15.09
C ALA A 144 -8.05 -8.97 -13.83
N PRO A 145 -6.72 -9.06 -13.94
CA PRO A 145 -5.84 -8.72 -12.82
C PRO A 145 -6.06 -7.28 -12.39
N VAL A 146 -6.25 -7.09 -11.08
CA VAL A 146 -6.52 -5.77 -10.52
C VAL A 146 -5.21 -5.02 -10.26
N ARG A 147 -5.13 -3.76 -10.71
CA ARG A 147 -3.94 -2.90 -10.60
C ARG A 147 -4.29 -1.44 -10.24
N ASP A 148 -5.33 -1.26 -9.43
CA ASP A 148 -5.89 0.07 -9.12
C ASP A 148 -4.87 0.98 -8.44
N ILE A 149 -3.97 0.43 -7.62
CA ILE A 149 -2.88 1.21 -7.00
C ILE A 149 -2.02 1.86 -8.08
N GLN A 150 -1.62 1.10 -9.11
CA GLN A 150 -0.82 1.62 -10.23
C GLN A 150 -1.56 2.76 -10.95
N SER A 151 -2.85 2.58 -11.22
CA SER A 151 -3.70 3.59 -11.85
C SER A 151 -3.83 4.84 -10.97
N GLY A 152 -4.03 4.66 -9.67
CA GLY A 152 -4.14 5.73 -8.68
C GLY A 152 -2.90 6.62 -8.64
N TYR A 153 -1.69 6.03 -8.66
CA TYR A 153 -0.44 6.79 -8.76
C TYR A 153 -0.38 7.66 -10.03
N MET A 154 -0.84 7.15 -11.18
CA MET A 154 -0.87 7.93 -12.42
C MET A 154 -1.89 9.06 -12.38
N VAL A 155 -3.07 8.84 -11.77
CA VAL A 155 -4.07 9.89 -11.56
C VAL A 155 -3.52 10.97 -10.63
N ALA A 156 -2.87 10.59 -9.52
CA ALA A 156 -2.26 11.55 -8.60
C ALA A 156 -1.15 12.38 -9.30
N ALA A 157 -0.26 11.72 -10.04
CA ALA A 157 0.80 12.38 -10.80
C ALA A 157 0.24 13.32 -11.89
N ASN A 158 -0.85 12.94 -12.58
CA ASN A 158 -1.50 13.78 -13.58
C ASN A 158 -2.04 15.11 -13.03
N ASN A 159 -2.49 15.12 -11.77
CA ASN A 159 -3.14 16.27 -11.17
C ASN A 159 -2.18 17.12 -10.31
N VAL A 160 -0.88 16.80 -10.28
CA VAL A 160 0.06 17.55 -9.46
C VAL A 160 0.25 18.97 -10.00
N THR A 161 0.18 19.94 -9.09
CA THR A 161 0.38 21.35 -9.42
C THR A 161 1.63 21.94 -8.80
N GLN A 162 2.18 21.43 -7.69
CA GLN A 162 3.30 22.08 -6.98
C GLN A 162 4.47 21.13 -6.74
N PHE A 163 4.24 20.07 -5.96
CA PHE A 163 5.28 19.09 -5.65
C PHE A 163 4.69 17.69 -5.44
N ILE A 164 5.55 16.68 -5.56
CA ILE A 164 5.27 15.30 -5.18
C ILE A 164 6.24 14.94 -4.04
N TYR A 165 5.72 14.35 -2.98
CA TYR A 165 6.51 13.79 -1.88
C TYR A 165 6.25 12.29 -1.78
N ILE A 166 7.31 11.48 -1.76
CA ILE A 166 7.24 10.02 -1.70
C ILE A 166 8.14 9.51 -0.59
N GLU A 167 7.56 8.85 0.40
CA GLU A 167 8.26 7.91 1.28
C GLU A 167 7.89 6.50 0.82
N ASN A 168 8.87 5.72 0.35
CA ASN A 168 8.59 4.35 -0.06
C ASN A 168 9.83 3.46 0.08
N GLN A 169 9.62 2.21 0.52
CA GLN A 169 10.70 1.23 0.64
C GLN A 169 11.42 0.99 -0.69
N TYR A 170 10.67 0.97 -1.80
CA TYR A 170 11.20 0.74 -3.15
C TYR A 170 10.84 1.87 -4.10
N PHE A 171 11.84 2.54 -4.65
CA PHE A 171 11.65 3.55 -5.70
C PHE A 171 12.15 3.05 -7.05
N ARG A 172 11.39 2.16 -7.70
CA ARG A 172 11.87 1.36 -8.85
C ARG A 172 10.87 1.17 -10.00
N TRP A 173 10.12 2.22 -10.34
CA TRP A 173 9.12 2.20 -11.42
C TRP A 173 9.35 3.34 -12.44
N PRO A 174 10.28 3.16 -13.41
CA PRO A 174 10.63 4.18 -14.40
C PRO A 174 9.45 4.83 -15.15
N PRO A 175 8.36 4.11 -15.51
CA PRO A 175 7.20 4.73 -16.14
C PRO A 175 6.60 5.92 -15.37
N LEU A 176 6.62 5.90 -14.03
CA LEU A 176 6.15 7.05 -13.23
C LEU A 176 7.08 8.25 -13.40
N ALA A 177 8.40 8.03 -13.40
CA ALA A 177 9.39 9.09 -13.59
C ALA A 177 9.24 9.73 -14.98
N ASP A 178 9.12 8.91 -16.03
CA ASP A 178 8.94 9.38 -17.40
C ASP A 178 7.65 10.18 -17.56
N HIS A 179 6.58 9.74 -16.88
CA HIS A 179 5.29 10.44 -16.86
C HIS A 179 5.40 11.82 -16.18
N ILE A 180 6.03 11.90 -15.00
CA ILE A 180 6.26 13.16 -14.27
C ILE A 180 7.09 14.14 -15.11
N LYS A 181 8.17 13.66 -15.75
CA LYS A 181 9.00 14.49 -16.64
C LYS A 181 8.22 15.02 -17.84
N THR A 182 7.39 14.17 -18.45
CA THR A 182 6.54 14.57 -19.56
C THR A 182 5.56 15.66 -19.15
N LEU A 183 4.95 15.55 -17.98
CA LEU A 183 4.05 16.57 -17.43
C LEU A 183 4.77 17.89 -17.15
N ALA A 184 5.92 17.83 -16.47
CA ALA A 184 6.75 19.01 -16.21
C ALA A 184 7.13 19.73 -17.50
N GLY A 185 7.56 18.99 -18.53
CA GLY A 185 7.87 19.54 -19.85
C GLY A 185 6.66 20.18 -20.54
N LYS A 186 5.46 19.59 -20.41
CA LYS A 186 4.21 20.20 -20.90
C LYS A 186 3.88 21.50 -20.19
N TYR A 187 4.04 21.56 -18.87
CA TYR A 187 3.79 22.78 -18.09
C TYR A 187 4.72 23.92 -18.49
N PHE A 188 6.02 23.65 -18.67
CA PHE A 188 6.97 24.66 -19.16
C PHE A 188 6.61 25.14 -20.56
N LYS A 189 6.26 24.24 -21.49
CA LYS A 189 5.80 24.61 -22.84
C LYS A 189 4.53 25.46 -22.82
N ALA A 190 3.67 25.26 -21.82
CA ALA A 190 2.46 26.05 -21.61
C ALA A 190 2.71 27.40 -20.88
N GLY A 191 3.96 27.76 -20.59
CA GLY A 191 4.33 29.06 -20.03
C GLY A 191 4.44 29.11 -18.50
N ARG A 192 4.37 27.97 -17.80
CA ARG A 192 4.65 27.91 -16.36
C ARG A 192 6.10 28.30 -16.08
N LYS A 193 6.32 29.15 -15.07
CA LYS A 193 7.66 29.62 -14.68
C LYS A 193 8.27 28.80 -13.56
N GLU A 194 7.44 28.36 -12.61
CA GLU A 194 7.88 27.58 -11.46
C GLU A 194 8.07 26.11 -11.85
N PRO A 195 9.11 25.41 -11.35
CA PRO A 195 9.27 24.00 -11.60
C PRO A 195 8.21 23.16 -10.85
N LEU A 196 8.14 21.88 -11.22
CA LEU A 196 7.47 20.84 -10.45
C LEU A 196 8.53 20.17 -9.57
N TYR A 197 8.36 20.18 -8.25
CA TYR A 197 9.32 19.58 -7.32
C TYR A 197 8.98 18.11 -7.03
N LEU A 198 10.00 17.27 -6.90
CA LEU A 198 9.85 15.86 -6.50
C LEU A 198 10.83 15.57 -5.36
N PHE A 199 10.29 15.15 -4.22
CA PHE A 199 11.05 14.73 -3.05
C PHE A 199 10.81 13.24 -2.83
N VAL A 200 11.90 12.48 -2.71
CA VAL A 200 11.85 11.02 -2.55
C VAL A 200 12.73 10.61 -1.39
N ILE A 201 12.13 9.92 -0.43
CA ILE A 201 12.80 9.22 0.65
C ILE A 201 12.61 7.72 0.41
N THR A 202 13.72 7.00 0.33
CA THR A 202 13.77 5.56 0.12
C THR A 202 14.91 4.97 0.93
N ASN A 203 14.84 3.68 1.23
CA ASN A 203 15.89 3.00 1.99
C ASN A 203 17.26 3.11 1.30
N ASP A 204 18.31 3.22 2.11
CA ASP A 204 19.72 3.25 1.69
C ASP A 204 20.39 1.86 1.77
N THR A 205 19.69 0.85 2.30
CA THR A 205 20.24 -0.49 2.57
C THR A 205 19.99 -1.52 1.48
N LYS A 206 20.87 -2.52 1.37
CA LYS A 206 20.72 -3.68 0.46
C LYS A 206 19.41 -4.46 0.70
N ASP A 207 18.88 -4.47 1.91
CA ASP A 207 17.64 -5.18 2.26
C ASP A 207 16.38 -4.48 1.70
N GLY A 208 16.41 -3.15 1.61
CA GLY A 208 15.38 -2.35 0.92
C GLY A 208 15.55 -2.28 -0.59
N VAL A 209 16.66 -2.79 -1.15
CA VAL A 209 17.00 -2.59 -2.57
C VAL A 209 17.16 -3.91 -3.34
N GLY A 210 17.53 -5.01 -2.69
CA GLY A 210 17.64 -6.37 -3.27
C GLY A 210 18.34 -6.43 -4.64
N MET A 211 17.94 -7.39 -5.49
CA MET A 211 18.35 -7.43 -6.92
C MET A 211 17.73 -6.29 -7.77
N GLY A 212 17.05 -5.32 -7.16
CA GLY A 212 16.36 -4.20 -7.81
C GLY A 212 17.16 -2.91 -7.85
N THR A 213 18.42 -2.91 -7.39
CA THR A 213 19.35 -1.76 -7.44
C THR A 213 19.38 -1.07 -8.79
N ALA A 214 19.43 -1.85 -9.88
CA ALA A 214 19.46 -1.31 -11.24
C ALA A 214 18.24 -0.42 -11.53
N LYS A 215 17.03 -0.85 -11.18
CA LYS A 215 15.80 -0.08 -11.44
C LYS A 215 15.67 1.15 -10.55
N THR A 216 16.17 1.11 -9.33
CA THR A 216 16.25 2.31 -8.48
C THR A 216 17.23 3.32 -9.08
N GLN A 217 18.40 2.87 -9.52
CA GLN A 217 19.39 3.73 -10.19
C GLN A 217 18.86 4.26 -11.52
N GLU A 218 18.19 3.45 -12.33
CA GLU A 218 17.50 3.88 -13.56
C GLU A 218 16.43 4.94 -13.28
N MET A 219 15.64 4.77 -12.21
CA MET A 219 14.62 5.73 -11.83
C MET A 219 15.23 7.06 -11.41
N LEU A 220 16.27 7.04 -10.55
CA LEU A 220 17.00 8.23 -10.13
C LEU A 220 17.72 8.90 -11.32
N ALA A 221 18.34 8.12 -12.20
CA ALA A 221 19.00 8.62 -13.40
C ALA A 221 18.01 9.23 -14.40
N SER A 222 16.81 8.64 -14.56
CA SER A 222 15.78 9.22 -15.43
C SER A 222 15.33 10.58 -14.90
N LEU A 223 15.11 10.72 -13.60
CA LEU A 223 14.62 11.97 -12.99
C LEU A 223 15.62 13.12 -13.05
N GLY A 224 16.91 12.83 -13.19
CA GLY A 224 17.96 13.85 -13.16
C GLY A 224 18.22 14.39 -11.74
N ARG A 225 19.13 15.37 -11.63
CA ARG A 225 19.40 16.11 -10.38
C ARG A 225 18.85 17.53 -10.48
#